data_AF-A0A6M3ILC5-F1
#
_entry.id   AF-A0A6M3ILC5-F1
#
_cell.length_a   1.000
_cell.length_b   1.000
_cell.length_c   1.000
_cell.angle_alpha   90.00
_cell.angle_beta   90.00
_cell.angle_gamma   90.00
#
_symmetry.space_group_name_H-M   'P 1'
#
loop_
_entity.id
_entity.type
_entity.pdbx_description
1 polymer ?
#
loop_
_entity_poly.entity_id
_entity_poly.type
_entity_poly.pdbx_seq_one_letter_code
_entity_poly.pdbx_strand_id
1 'polypeptide(L)'
;MADEMRMLEAVRSGRLDPIEWEPVESWWHGHRATFFMPADALRVGGRRVTVSPTEAQLVADELGAVLPTPLLLDLRHDQADVQIIPQPRQFGSPGRPWSLMASDAEARAHSEAIDAAVHSRGGAVSPVGKHWILDELCWRWTQRGVLHGWQVPTDEVAGITWRRIPVYPSAAMSAQRVAPQYVIQPTAAAHTLEHHDYSMTALVVRGDCIVDGVVSRTAAVLQSPELAGLAVLGGRPLPGHRMPGVQFRMACGLSDTEPPPSSTRGTDVAIPLDGPLTERSRGASHVRIGDHGPTVLRWQTALIARGYGPELGPAGDDGFFGPRTRDATRAYQRDRGLVMSGEADDATWAPPPAGGRRP
;
A
#
# COMPACT_ATOMS: atom_id res chain seq x y z
N MET A 1 -29.98 -8.10 15.21
CA MET A 1 -28.70 -8.74 15.59
C MET A 1 -28.47 -9.93 14.68
N ALA A 2 -28.21 -9.66 13.39
CA ALA A 2 -27.98 -10.71 12.41
C ALA A 2 -26.49 -10.74 12.12
N ASP A 3 -25.82 -11.77 12.67
CA ASP A 3 -24.71 -12.49 12.04
C ASP A 3 -23.71 -11.61 11.27
N GLU A 4 -23.06 -10.68 11.98
CA GLU A 4 -21.95 -9.89 11.46
C GLU A 4 -20.75 -10.83 11.36
N MET A 5 -20.71 -11.58 10.25
CA MET A 5 -19.75 -12.65 10.06
C MET A 5 -18.35 -12.09 9.88
N ARG A 6 -17.62 -11.93 10.98
CA ARG A 6 -16.20 -11.58 10.92
C ARG A 6 -15.44 -12.68 10.20
N MET A 7 -14.63 -12.30 9.21
CA MET A 7 -13.85 -13.22 8.37
C MET A 7 -13.01 -14.16 9.23
N LEU A 8 -12.37 -13.63 10.28
CA LEU A 8 -11.54 -14.44 11.17
C LEU A 8 -12.33 -15.53 11.89
N GLU A 9 -13.55 -15.23 12.31
CA GLU A 9 -14.41 -16.22 12.95
C GLU A 9 -14.86 -17.28 11.95
N ALA A 10 -15.21 -16.88 10.72
CA ALA A 10 -15.56 -17.81 9.65
C ALA A 10 -14.42 -18.78 9.33
N VAL A 11 -13.17 -18.30 9.27
CA VAL A 11 -11.98 -19.15 9.11
C VAL A 11 -11.86 -20.15 10.26
N ARG A 12 -11.88 -19.67 11.52
CA ARG A 12 -11.71 -20.52 12.72
C ARG A 12 -12.82 -21.54 12.93
N SER A 13 -14.01 -21.26 12.42
CA SER A 13 -15.18 -22.15 12.51
C SER A 13 -15.38 -23.01 11.25
N GLY A 14 -14.47 -22.95 10.27
CA GLY A 14 -14.54 -23.76 9.05
C GLY A 14 -15.69 -23.38 8.11
N ARG A 15 -16.11 -22.12 8.13
CA ARG A 15 -17.22 -21.56 7.33
C ARG A 15 -16.74 -20.69 6.17
N LEU A 16 -15.43 -20.60 5.98
CA LEU A 16 -14.85 -19.98 4.79
C LEU A 16 -15.25 -20.80 3.56
N ASP A 17 -15.66 -20.12 2.50
CA ASP A 17 -15.89 -20.78 1.22
C ASP A 17 -14.57 -21.40 0.70
N PRO A 18 -14.62 -22.47 -0.11
CA PRO A 18 -13.41 -23.06 -0.67
C PRO A 18 -12.53 -22.04 -1.39
N ILE A 19 -11.24 -22.05 -1.09
CA ILE A 19 -10.25 -21.22 -1.77
C ILE A 19 -9.74 -21.97 -3.00
N GLU A 20 -10.07 -21.46 -4.18
CA GLU A 20 -9.43 -21.84 -5.43
C GLU A 20 -8.12 -21.05 -5.56
N TRP A 21 -6.98 -21.74 -5.62
CA TRP A 21 -5.66 -21.11 -5.67
C TRP A 21 -5.16 -21.04 -7.11
N GLU A 22 -4.96 -19.82 -7.61
CA GLU A 22 -4.46 -19.55 -8.95
C GLU A 22 -2.97 -19.16 -8.92
N PRO A 23 -2.19 -19.60 -9.92
CA PRO A 23 -0.80 -19.24 -10.04
C PRO A 23 -0.64 -17.75 -10.42
N VAL A 24 0.34 -17.10 -9.81
CA VAL A 24 0.80 -15.75 -10.16
C VAL A 24 2.29 -15.85 -10.42
N GLU A 25 2.66 -15.71 -11.69
CA GLU A 25 4.02 -15.85 -12.16
C GLU A 25 4.81 -14.55 -11.97
N SER A 26 6.07 -14.68 -11.59
CA SER A 26 6.98 -13.55 -11.40
C SER A 26 8.41 -13.91 -11.81
N TRP A 27 9.15 -12.90 -12.25
CA TRP A 27 10.53 -13.04 -12.70
C TRP A 27 11.41 -11.96 -12.08
N TRP A 28 12.63 -12.35 -11.69
CA TRP A 28 13.62 -11.46 -11.13
C TRP A 28 15.03 -12.01 -11.30
N HIS A 29 15.90 -11.26 -11.97
CA HIS A 29 17.33 -11.60 -12.13
C HIS A 29 17.61 -13.07 -12.50
N GLY A 30 16.83 -13.62 -13.44
CA GLY A 30 17.00 -15.01 -13.89
C GLY A 30 16.26 -16.06 -13.07
N HIS A 31 15.71 -15.70 -11.91
CA HIS A 31 14.79 -16.55 -11.16
C HIS A 31 13.37 -16.41 -11.68
N ARG A 32 12.62 -17.51 -11.61
CA ARG A 32 11.17 -17.55 -11.84
C ARG A 32 10.48 -18.06 -10.59
N ALA A 33 9.38 -17.43 -10.22
CA ALA A 33 8.52 -17.90 -9.15
C ALA A 33 7.05 -18.01 -9.57
N THR A 34 6.39 -19.02 -9.04
CA THR A 34 4.93 -19.18 -9.05
C THR A 34 4.44 -19.00 -7.62
N PHE A 35 3.79 -17.87 -7.35
CA PHE A 35 3.03 -17.65 -6.13
C PHE A 35 1.61 -18.15 -6.33
N PHE A 36 0.90 -18.44 -5.23
CA PHE A 36 -0.48 -18.89 -5.29
C PHE A 36 -1.37 -17.91 -4.55
N MET A 37 -2.37 -17.36 -5.25
CA MET A 37 -3.31 -16.41 -4.70
C MET A 37 -4.74 -16.87 -4.99
N PRO A 38 -5.72 -16.53 -4.14
CA PRO A 38 -7.11 -16.87 -4.41
C PRO A 38 -7.61 -16.37 -5.79
N ALA A 39 -8.38 -17.20 -6.48
CA ALA A 39 -9.07 -16.86 -7.74
C ALA A 39 -10.00 -15.65 -7.57
N ASP A 40 -10.55 -15.48 -6.37
CA ASP A 40 -11.40 -14.37 -5.98
C ASP A 40 -11.01 -13.91 -4.56
N ALA A 41 -11.47 -12.76 -4.09
CA ALA A 41 -11.33 -12.41 -2.68
C ALA A 41 -11.94 -13.50 -1.80
N LEU A 42 -11.42 -13.67 -0.58
CA LEU A 42 -11.96 -14.64 0.38
C LEU A 42 -13.45 -14.37 0.64
N ARG A 43 -14.25 -15.43 0.68
CA ARG A 43 -15.70 -15.36 0.81
C ARG A 43 -16.24 -16.20 1.96
N VAL A 44 -17.39 -15.77 2.47
CA VAL A 44 -18.18 -16.51 3.45
C VAL A 44 -19.63 -16.53 2.97
N GLY A 45 -20.18 -17.73 2.74
CA GLY A 45 -21.55 -17.88 2.27
C GLY A 45 -21.77 -17.24 0.89
N GLY A 46 -20.77 -17.31 0.01
CA GLY A 46 -20.78 -16.75 -1.34
C GLY A 46 -20.48 -15.26 -1.42
N ARG A 47 -20.12 -14.59 -0.31
CA ARG A 47 -19.97 -13.13 -0.24
C ARG A 47 -18.57 -12.70 0.13
N ARG A 48 -18.06 -11.66 -0.54
CA ARG A 48 -16.81 -11.00 -0.14
C ARG A 48 -17.07 -10.21 1.14
N VAL A 49 -16.37 -10.59 2.22
CA VAL A 49 -16.48 -9.92 3.52
C VAL A 49 -15.35 -8.92 3.67
N THR A 50 -15.66 -7.74 4.20
CA THR A 50 -14.67 -6.69 4.45
C THR A 50 -13.86 -6.98 5.70
N VAL A 51 -12.57 -6.64 5.67
CA VAL A 51 -11.64 -6.89 6.78
C VAL A 51 -10.91 -5.61 7.15
N SER A 52 -10.59 -5.45 8.43
CA SER A 52 -9.61 -4.46 8.90
C SER A 52 -8.17 -4.96 8.66
N PRO A 53 -7.13 -4.11 8.75
CA PRO A 53 -5.74 -4.56 8.70
C PRO A 53 -5.43 -5.64 9.75
N THR A 54 -5.91 -5.45 11.00
CA THR A 54 -5.79 -6.43 12.07
C THR A 54 -6.41 -7.76 11.67
N GLU A 55 -7.65 -7.73 11.18
CA GLU A 55 -8.37 -8.95 10.81
C GLU A 55 -7.73 -9.64 9.60
N ALA A 56 -7.34 -8.89 8.57
CA ALA A 56 -6.68 -9.42 7.39
C ALA A 56 -5.38 -10.17 7.75
N GLN A 57 -4.58 -9.59 8.64
CA GLN A 57 -3.36 -10.25 9.11
C GLN A 57 -3.66 -11.52 9.90
N LEU A 58 -4.63 -11.49 10.82
CA LEU A 58 -5.00 -12.67 11.60
C LEU A 58 -5.59 -13.78 10.73
N VAL A 59 -6.37 -13.42 9.70
CA VAL A 59 -6.87 -14.38 8.70
C VAL A 59 -5.72 -15.01 7.93
N ALA A 60 -4.72 -14.22 7.51
CA ALA A 60 -3.53 -14.77 6.87
C ALA A 60 -2.77 -15.74 7.81
N ASP A 61 -2.62 -15.38 9.09
CA ASP A 61 -1.97 -16.24 10.08
C ASP A 61 -2.70 -17.60 10.23
N GLU A 62 -4.04 -17.61 10.38
CA GLU A 62 -4.85 -18.83 10.52
C GLU A 62 -4.81 -19.72 9.27
N LEU A 63 -4.66 -19.12 8.09
CA LEU A 63 -4.54 -19.85 6.82
C LEU A 63 -3.11 -20.33 6.53
N GLY A 64 -2.14 -20.02 7.39
CA GLY A 64 -0.72 -20.28 7.11
C GLY A 64 -0.22 -19.51 5.87
N ALA A 65 -0.81 -18.36 5.60
CA ALA A 65 -0.59 -17.50 4.44
C ALA A 65 0.11 -16.19 4.85
N VAL A 66 0.40 -15.33 3.87
CA VAL A 66 0.88 -13.96 4.10
C VAL A 66 -0.02 -12.96 3.40
N LEU A 67 -0.05 -11.72 3.87
CA LEU A 67 -0.71 -10.63 3.13
C LEU A 67 0.06 -10.35 1.83
N PRO A 68 -0.65 -9.97 0.73
CA PRO A 68 -0.01 -9.73 -0.55
C PRO A 68 0.86 -8.47 -0.51
N THR A 69 1.76 -8.35 -1.47
CA THR A 69 2.53 -7.12 -1.72
C THR A 69 1.90 -6.35 -2.89
N PRO A 70 2.23 -5.06 -3.09
CA PRO A 70 1.80 -4.33 -4.28
C PRO A 70 2.16 -5.06 -5.59
N LEU A 71 3.38 -5.58 -5.69
CA LEU A 71 3.85 -6.29 -6.89
C LEU A 71 3.01 -7.53 -7.19
N LEU A 72 2.70 -8.34 -6.17
CA LEU A 72 1.89 -9.55 -6.38
C LEU A 72 0.44 -9.24 -6.73
N LEU A 73 -0.13 -8.16 -6.21
CA LEU A 73 -1.48 -7.71 -6.62
C LEU A 73 -1.50 -7.25 -8.08
N ASP A 74 -0.51 -6.47 -8.50
CA ASP A 74 -0.42 -5.99 -9.87
C ASP A 74 -0.14 -7.12 -10.87
N LEU A 75 0.74 -8.06 -10.53
CA LEU A 75 0.99 -9.26 -11.34
C LEU A 75 -0.27 -10.13 -11.44
N ARG A 76 -0.98 -10.34 -10.32
CA ARG A 76 -2.24 -11.08 -10.31
C ARG A 76 -3.28 -10.39 -11.19
N HIS A 77 -3.34 -9.06 -11.20
CA HIS A 77 -4.25 -8.33 -12.08
C HIS A 77 -3.86 -8.50 -13.55
N ASP A 78 -2.57 -8.33 -13.88
CA ASP A 78 -2.04 -8.50 -15.25
C ASP A 78 -2.32 -9.89 -15.82
N GLN A 79 -2.28 -10.91 -14.96
CA GLN A 79 -2.45 -12.32 -15.31
C GLN A 79 -3.87 -12.84 -15.08
N ALA A 80 -4.81 -11.97 -14.67
CA ALA A 80 -6.17 -12.38 -14.36
C ALA A 80 -6.92 -12.84 -15.61
N ASP A 81 -7.56 -14.01 -15.54
CA ASP A 81 -8.43 -14.54 -16.59
C ASP A 81 -9.66 -13.66 -16.81
N VAL A 82 -10.15 -13.01 -15.74
CA VAL A 82 -11.35 -12.17 -15.78
C VAL A 82 -11.02 -10.79 -15.19
N GLN A 83 -10.71 -9.86 -16.08
CA GLN A 83 -10.55 -8.45 -15.73
C GLN A 83 -11.90 -7.73 -15.81
N ILE A 84 -12.39 -7.25 -14.66
CA ILE A 84 -13.64 -6.50 -14.56
C ILE A 84 -13.38 -5.01 -14.34
N ILE A 85 -14.39 -4.19 -14.62
CA ILE A 85 -14.38 -2.79 -14.23
C ILE A 85 -14.53 -2.68 -12.70
N PRO A 86 -13.67 -1.93 -11.98
CA PRO A 86 -13.81 -1.77 -10.54
C PRO A 86 -15.15 -1.13 -10.17
N GLN A 87 -15.66 -1.47 -8.99
CA GLN A 87 -17.00 -1.10 -8.53
C GLN A 87 -16.98 -0.05 -7.40
N PRO A 88 -16.35 1.15 -7.57
CA PRO A 88 -16.34 2.15 -6.52
C PRO A 88 -17.74 2.72 -6.32
N ARG A 89 -18.08 2.96 -5.05
CA ARG A 89 -19.37 3.48 -4.62
C ARG A 89 -19.23 4.96 -4.27
N GLN A 90 -20.15 5.79 -4.76
CA GLN A 90 -20.17 7.23 -4.51
C GLN A 90 -20.81 7.57 -3.16
N PHE A 91 -20.11 8.35 -2.34
CA PHE A 91 -20.58 8.86 -1.06
C PHE A 91 -20.43 10.39 -1.01
N GLY A 92 -21.01 11.01 0.02
CA GLY A 92 -20.95 12.45 0.24
C GLY A 92 -22.12 13.22 -0.36
N SER A 93 -23.14 12.53 -0.90
CA SER A 93 -24.41 13.13 -1.29
C SER A 93 -25.39 13.16 -0.11
N PRO A 94 -26.41 14.06 -0.11
CA PRO A 94 -27.39 14.15 0.98
C PRO A 94 -28.11 12.82 1.33
N GLY A 95 -28.35 11.96 0.34
CA GLY A 95 -28.94 10.63 0.55
C GLY A 95 -27.94 9.51 0.84
N ARG A 96 -26.64 9.80 0.85
CA ARG A 96 -25.57 8.80 0.98
C ARG A 96 -24.31 9.38 1.65
N PRO A 97 -24.38 9.68 2.95
CA PRO A 97 -23.29 10.29 3.70
C PRO A 97 -22.10 9.34 3.86
N TRP A 98 -20.92 9.90 4.15
CA TRP A 98 -19.68 9.14 4.37
C TRP A 98 -19.76 8.13 5.52
N SER A 99 -20.65 8.33 6.49
CA SER A 99 -20.86 7.39 7.60
C SER A 99 -21.35 6.00 7.15
N LEU A 100 -21.96 5.89 5.97
CA LEU A 100 -22.40 4.60 5.41
C LEU A 100 -21.25 3.78 4.83
N MET A 101 -20.09 4.40 4.56
CA MET A 101 -18.96 3.78 3.88
C MET A 101 -18.44 2.52 4.59
N ALA A 102 -18.57 2.47 5.92
CA ALA A 102 -18.17 1.36 6.76
C ALA A 102 -19.30 0.35 7.04
N SER A 103 -20.49 0.53 6.46
CA SER A 103 -21.65 -0.31 6.76
C SER A 103 -21.65 -1.62 5.97
N ASP A 104 -22.15 -2.69 6.61
CA ASP A 104 -22.32 -3.97 5.95
C ASP A 104 -23.21 -3.90 4.71
N ALA A 105 -24.23 -3.05 4.70
CA ALA A 105 -25.12 -2.91 3.56
C ALA A 105 -24.33 -2.47 2.31
N GLU A 106 -23.33 -1.62 2.48
CA GLU A 106 -22.48 -1.16 1.40
C GLU A 106 -21.44 -2.21 0.99
N ALA A 107 -20.88 -2.95 1.95
CA ALA A 107 -20.01 -4.09 1.68
C ALA A 107 -20.74 -5.19 0.88
N ARG A 108 -21.97 -5.50 1.30
CA ARG A 108 -22.86 -6.45 0.64
C ARG A 108 -23.16 -6.03 -0.80
N ALA A 109 -23.55 -4.78 -0.99
CA ALA A 109 -23.86 -4.26 -2.32
C ALA A 109 -22.62 -4.14 -3.22
N HIS A 110 -21.43 -3.97 -2.65
CA HIS A 110 -20.18 -4.05 -3.40
C HIS A 110 -19.85 -5.48 -3.85
N SER A 111 -20.00 -6.47 -2.97
CA SER A 111 -19.85 -7.88 -3.35
C SER A 111 -20.80 -8.27 -4.48
N GLU A 112 -22.08 -7.88 -4.38
CA GLU A 112 -23.09 -8.15 -5.42
C GLU A 112 -22.77 -7.44 -6.75
N ALA A 113 -22.23 -6.21 -6.70
CA ALA A 113 -21.79 -5.50 -7.90
C ALA A 113 -20.60 -6.19 -8.59
N ILE A 114 -19.67 -6.75 -7.83
CA ILE A 114 -18.58 -7.57 -8.40
C ILE A 114 -19.16 -8.83 -9.03
N ASP A 115 -20.07 -9.54 -8.34
CA ASP A 115 -20.67 -10.76 -8.88
C ASP A 115 -21.44 -10.51 -10.20
N ALA A 116 -22.09 -9.36 -10.33
CA ALA A 116 -22.76 -8.94 -11.56
C ALA A 116 -21.79 -8.57 -12.69
N ALA A 117 -20.58 -8.11 -12.36
CA ALA A 117 -19.56 -7.72 -13.35
C ALA A 117 -18.74 -8.92 -13.87
N VAL A 118 -18.66 -10.00 -13.09
CA VAL A 118 -17.96 -11.23 -13.49
C VAL A 118 -18.73 -11.95 -14.60
N HIS A 119 -18.23 -11.87 -15.83
CA HIS A 119 -18.90 -12.40 -17.03
C HIS A 119 -18.57 -13.87 -17.33
N SER A 120 -17.52 -14.43 -16.72
CA SER A 120 -17.14 -15.85 -16.82
C SER A 120 -16.62 -16.36 -15.49
N ARG A 121 -16.88 -17.62 -15.18
CA ARG A 121 -16.33 -18.29 -14.00
C ARG A 121 -15.24 -19.27 -14.45
N GLY A 122 -14.05 -19.12 -13.89
CA GLY A 122 -12.86 -19.91 -14.21
C GLY A 122 -11.63 -19.00 -14.18
N GLY A 123 -10.71 -19.26 -13.26
CA GLY A 123 -9.49 -18.48 -13.09
C GLY A 123 -9.64 -17.23 -12.24
N ALA A 124 -8.59 -16.40 -12.22
CA ALA A 124 -8.50 -15.25 -11.34
C ALA A 124 -9.37 -14.08 -11.82
N VAL A 125 -10.19 -13.54 -10.92
CA VAL A 125 -10.97 -12.31 -11.10
C VAL A 125 -10.20 -11.13 -10.53
N SER A 126 -10.11 -10.03 -11.28
CA SER A 126 -9.45 -8.80 -10.82
C SER A 126 -10.04 -7.53 -11.46
N PRO A 127 -10.10 -6.39 -10.75
CA PRO A 127 -9.87 -6.26 -9.31
C PRO A 127 -11.11 -6.70 -8.53
N VAL A 128 -10.93 -7.13 -7.28
CA VAL A 128 -12.01 -7.60 -6.40
C VAL A 128 -12.19 -6.73 -5.15
N GLY A 129 -11.47 -5.62 -5.07
CA GLY A 129 -11.49 -4.71 -3.94
C GLY A 129 -10.21 -3.89 -3.84
N LYS A 130 -10.10 -3.16 -2.73
CA LYS A 130 -8.83 -2.72 -2.18
C LYS A 130 -8.34 -3.77 -1.20
N HIS A 131 -7.02 -3.82 -0.98
CA HIS A 131 -6.41 -4.86 -0.17
C HIS A 131 -5.41 -4.30 0.83
N TRP A 132 -5.39 -4.88 2.03
CA TRP A 132 -4.31 -4.67 3.00
C TRP A 132 -3.09 -5.50 2.59
N ILE A 133 -1.92 -4.89 2.64
CA ILE A 133 -0.70 -5.44 2.04
C ILE A 133 0.49 -5.43 2.99
N LEU A 134 1.52 -6.19 2.65
CA LEU A 134 2.88 -6.03 3.17
C LEU A 134 3.69 -5.13 2.24
N ASP A 135 4.31 -4.12 2.84
CA ASP A 135 5.22 -3.18 2.20
C ASP A 135 6.19 -2.63 3.24
N GLU A 136 7.31 -2.03 2.84
CA GLU A 136 8.27 -1.40 3.76
C GLU A 136 7.60 -0.35 4.67
N LEU A 137 6.53 0.29 4.19
CA LEU A 137 5.73 1.24 4.96
C LEU A 137 5.13 0.65 6.24
N CYS A 138 4.87 -0.66 6.30
CA CYS A 138 4.36 -1.33 7.49
C CYS A 138 5.33 -1.20 8.68
N TRP A 139 6.64 -1.22 8.43
CA TRP A 139 7.67 -1.07 9.48
C TRP A 139 8.01 0.39 9.77
N ARG A 140 7.78 1.29 8.81
CA ARG A 140 7.86 2.73 9.05
C ARG A 140 6.71 3.24 9.91
N TRP A 141 5.52 2.65 9.75
CA TRP A 141 4.28 3.05 10.43
C TRP A 141 3.62 1.86 11.11
N THR A 142 4.24 1.34 12.17
CA THR A 142 3.88 0.08 12.83
C THR A 142 2.50 0.02 13.48
N GLN A 143 1.74 1.12 13.50
CA GLN A 143 0.38 1.20 14.05
C GLN A 143 -0.65 1.57 12.97
N ARG A 144 -0.30 1.35 11.69
CA ARG A 144 -1.14 1.69 10.55
C ARG A 144 -1.24 0.55 9.55
N GLY A 145 -2.40 0.43 8.94
CA GLY A 145 -2.61 -0.45 7.78
C GLY A 145 -2.06 0.20 6.52
N VAL A 146 -1.38 -0.59 5.70
CA VAL A 146 -0.97 -0.20 4.35
C VAL A 146 -1.91 -0.87 3.36
N LEU A 147 -2.50 -0.10 2.47
CA LEU A 147 -3.39 -0.60 1.43
C LEU A 147 -2.81 -0.44 0.05
N HIS A 148 -3.34 -1.22 -0.89
CA HIS A 148 -3.19 -1.03 -2.32
C HIS A 148 -4.58 -0.95 -2.99
N GLY A 149 -4.70 -0.05 -3.97
CA GLY A 149 -5.96 0.34 -4.59
C GLY A 149 -6.46 -0.63 -5.67
N TRP A 150 -7.62 -0.29 -6.23
CA TRP A 150 -8.20 -1.03 -7.36
C TRP A 150 -7.49 -0.70 -8.66
N GLN A 151 -7.08 -1.69 -9.44
CA GLN A 151 -6.69 -1.46 -10.83
C GLN A 151 -7.88 -0.96 -11.67
N VAL A 152 -7.63 -0.10 -12.65
CA VAL A 152 -8.62 0.40 -13.62
C VAL A 152 -8.22 0.03 -15.06
N PRO A 153 -9.17 -0.05 -16.01
CA PRO A 153 -8.87 -0.17 -17.43
C PRO A 153 -8.00 1.01 -17.89
N THR A 154 -6.75 0.72 -18.25
CA THR A 154 -5.75 1.74 -18.59
C THR A 154 -6.12 2.53 -19.85
N ASP A 155 -6.79 1.89 -20.81
CA ASP A 155 -7.28 2.52 -22.04
C ASP A 155 -8.42 3.52 -21.80
N GLU A 156 -9.14 3.43 -20.67
CA GLU A 156 -10.14 4.40 -20.24
C GLU A 156 -9.54 5.58 -19.43
N VAL A 157 -8.25 5.59 -19.14
CA VAL A 157 -7.59 6.66 -18.36
C VAL A 157 -7.37 7.90 -19.23
N ALA A 158 -7.97 9.02 -18.82
CA ALA A 158 -7.80 10.33 -19.45
C ALA A 158 -6.96 11.24 -18.56
N GLY A 159 -5.69 11.45 -18.94
CA GLY A 159 -4.72 12.21 -18.16
C GLY A 159 -4.35 11.48 -16.87
N ILE A 160 -4.89 11.95 -15.74
CA ILE A 160 -4.69 11.36 -14.40
C ILE A 160 -6.02 10.93 -13.75
N THR A 161 -7.05 10.73 -14.57
CA THR A 161 -8.39 10.36 -14.07
C THR A 161 -8.99 9.21 -14.86
N TRP A 162 -9.77 8.38 -14.18
CA TRP A 162 -10.66 7.38 -14.77
C TRP A 162 -12.08 7.69 -14.32
N ARG A 163 -13.00 7.96 -15.24
CA ARG A 163 -14.40 8.34 -14.93
C ARG A 163 -14.53 9.46 -13.88
N ARG A 164 -13.64 10.47 -13.96
CA ARG A 164 -13.49 11.61 -13.03
C ARG A 164 -12.99 11.25 -11.62
N ILE A 165 -12.57 10.00 -11.41
CA ILE A 165 -11.89 9.54 -10.19
C ILE A 165 -10.38 9.70 -10.43
N PRO A 166 -9.63 10.37 -9.52
CA PRO A 166 -8.18 10.41 -9.60
C PRO A 166 -7.58 9.01 -9.57
N VAL A 167 -6.60 8.77 -10.44
CA VAL A 167 -5.87 7.50 -10.50
C VAL A 167 -4.38 7.73 -10.42
N TYR A 168 -3.67 6.69 -10.01
CA TYR A 168 -2.24 6.71 -9.74
C TYR A 168 -1.57 5.58 -10.50
N PRO A 169 -0.33 5.74 -10.98
CA PRO A 169 0.45 4.61 -11.46
C PRO A 169 0.44 3.45 -10.48
N SER A 170 0.22 2.21 -10.96
CA SER A 170 0.40 1.04 -10.11
C SER A 170 1.85 0.92 -9.66
N ALA A 171 2.06 0.20 -8.57
CA ALA A 171 3.37 0.08 -7.96
C ALA A 171 4.34 -0.65 -8.91
N ALA A 172 3.86 -1.73 -9.55
CA ALA A 172 4.63 -2.49 -10.51
C ALA A 172 4.83 -1.78 -11.85
N MET A 173 3.86 -0.95 -12.31
CA MET A 173 4.04 -0.14 -13.52
C MET A 173 5.23 0.80 -13.39
N SER A 174 5.40 1.42 -12.21
CA SER A 174 6.52 2.34 -11.94
C SER A 174 7.89 1.66 -12.06
N ALA A 175 7.95 0.33 -11.92
CA ALA A 175 9.14 -0.48 -12.11
C ALA A 175 9.16 -1.23 -13.46
N GLN A 176 8.22 -0.95 -14.38
CA GLN A 176 8.09 -1.59 -15.69
C GLN A 176 7.96 -3.12 -15.61
N ARG A 177 7.29 -3.63 -14.57
CA ARG A 177 7.16 -5.07 -14.31
C ARG A 177 5.87 -5.70 -14.85
N VAL A 178 4.90 -4.87 -15.17
CA VAL A 178 3.59 -5.25 -15.70
C VAL A 178 3.26 -4.34 -16.87
N ALA A 179 2.22 -4.67 -17.65
CA ALA A 179 1.66 -3.72 -18.59
C ALA A 179 1.26 -2.41 -17.87
N PRO A 180 1.17 -1.27 -18.57
CA PRO A 180 0.75 -0.03 -17.94
C PRO A 180 -0.59 -0.21 -17.20
N GLN A 181 -0.57 0.05 -15.89
CA GLN A 181 -1.70 -0.15 -14.99
C GLN A 181 -1.83 1.07 -14.06
N TYR A 182 -3.08 1.48 -13.82
CA TYR A 182 -3.42 2.56 -12.91
C TYR A 182 -4.32 2.04 -11.80
N VAL A 183 -4.21 2.64 -10.61
CA VAL A 183 -5.02 2.30 -9.44
C VAL A 183 -5.83 3.47 -8.92
N ILE A 184 -7.05 3.19 -8.46
CA ILE A 184 -7.83 4.08 -7.60
C ILE A 184 -7.27 3.93 -6.18
N GLN A 185 -6.67 5.02 -5.68
CA GLN A 185 -5.95 5.10 -4.41
C GLN A 185 -4.56 4.44 -4.47
N PRO A 186 -3.47 5.19 -4.21
CA PRO A 186 -2.11 4.65 -4.29
C PRO A 186 -1.78 3.81 -3.05
N THR A 187 -0.65 3.11 -3.10
CA THR A 187 -0.07 2.47 -1.89
C THR A 187 0.17 3.51 -0.81
N ALA A 188 -0.47 3.36 0.36
CA ALA A 188 -0.36 4.35 1.42
C ALA A 188 -0.65 3.77 2.83
N ALA A 189 0.04 4.34 3.83
CA ALA A 189 -0.14 4.05 5.26
C ALA A 189 -1.05 5.09 5.95
N ALA A 190 -2.23 5.35 5.38
CA ALA A 190 -3.12 6.41 5.84
C ALA A 190 -4.10 5.97 6.95
N HIS A 191 -4.25 4.66 7.18
CA HIS A 191 -5.36 4.12 7.96
C HIS A 191 -4.90 3.45 9.26
N THR A 192 -5.75 3.48 10.29
CA THR A 192 -5.53 2.73 11.53
C THR A 192 -5.68 1.23 11.29
N LEU A 193 -5.18 0.41 12.22
CA LEU A 193 -5.28 -1.06 12.14
C LEU A 193 -6.73 -1.60 12.25
N GLU A 194 -7.68 -0.76 12.64
CA GLU A 194 -9.11 -1.12 12.76
C GLU A 194 -9.98 -0.48 11.66
N HIS A 195 -9.35 0.19 10.69
CA HIS A 195 -10.08 0.81 9.59
C HIS A 195 -10.75 -0.25 8.72
N HIS A 196 -12.00 -0.01 8.35
CA HIS A 196 -12.75 -0.79 7.39
C HIS A 196 -13.60 0.14 6.52
N ASP A 197 -13.71 -0.23 5.25
CA ASP A 197 -14.71 0.33 4.35
C ASP A 197 -15.29 -0.79 3.48
N TYR A 198 -16.39 -0.49 2.78
CA TYR A 198 -17.15 -1.41 1.94
C TYR A 198 -16.33 -2.21 0.91
N SER A 199 -15.12 -1.75 0.60
CA SER A 199 -14.26 -2.29 -0.45
C SER A 199 -12.98 -2.97 0.04
N MET A 200 -12.72 -2.99 1.34
CA MET A 200 -11.54 -3.65 1.92
C MET A 200 -11.73 -5.17 1.95
N THR A 201 -11.63 -5.82 0.80
CA THR A 201 -11.75 -7.28 0.68
C THR A 201 -10.44 -8.00 0.99
N ALA A 202 -10.54 -9.25 1.44
CA ALA A 202 -9.37 -10.04 1.81
C ALA A 202 -8.81 -10.84 0.61
N LEU A 203 -7.55 -10.59 0.27
CA LEU A 203 -6.72 -11.50 -0.50
C LEU A 203 -5.51 -11.90 0.35
N VAL A 204 -4.99 -13.09 0.11
CA VAL A 204 -3.78 -13.61 0.75
C VAL A 204 -2.87 -14.25 -0.31
N VAL A 205 -1.61 -14.47 0.03
CA VAL A 205 -0.68 -15.29 -0.75
C VAL A 205 -0.39 -16.53 0.06
N ARG A 206 -0.52 -17.71 -0.56
CA ARG A 206 -0.29 -18.99 0.11
C ARG A 206 1.10 -19.03 0.75
N GLY A 207 1.23 -19.73 1.87
CA GLY A 207 2.48 -19.77 2.65
C GLY A 207 3.66 -20.39 1.90
N ASP A 208 3.37 -21.23 0.91
CA ASP A 208 4.30 -21.85 -0.01
C ASP A 208 4.16 -21.27 -1.43
N CYS A 209 5.29 -21.22 -2.14
CA CYS A 209 5.41 -20.87 -3.54
C CYS A 209 6.41 -21.82 -4.22
N ILE A 210 6.53 -21.74 -5.54
CA ILE A 210 7.56 -22.48 -6.29
C ILE A 210 8.56 -21.46 -6.81
N VAL A 211 9.86 -21.67 -6.55
CA VAL A 211 10.96 -20.86 -7.11
C VAL A 211 11.89 -21.79 -7.86
N ASP A 212 12.08 -21.55 -9.15
CA ASP A 212 12.93 -22.36 -10.04
C ASP A 212 12.65 -23.88 -9.95
N GLY A 213 11.36 -24.24 -9.82
CA GLY A 213 10.89 -25.62 -9.71
C GLY A 213 10.95 -26.21 -8.28
N VAL A 214 11.40 -25.45 -7.29
CA VAL A 214 11.53 -25.89 -5.89
C VAL A 214 10.48 -25.23 -5.01
N VAL A 215 9.75 -26.03 -4.22
CA VAL A 215 8.82 -25.52 -3.21
C VAL A 215 9.58 -24.73 -2.15
N SER A 216 9.19 -23.48 -1.95
CA SER A 216 9.79 -22.52 -1.03
C SER A 216 8.73 -21.88 -0.15
N ARG A 217 9.11 -21.36 1.02
CA ARG A 217 8.20 -20.55 1.83
C ARG A 217 8.11 -19.14 1.26
N THR A 218 6.90 -18.64 1.00
CA THR A 218 6.66 -17.27 0.53
C THR A 218 7.31 -16.25 1.46
N ALA A 219 7.19 -16.44 2.78
CA ALA A 219 7.85 -15.59 3.77
C ALA A 219 9.39 -15.56 3.64
N ALA A 220 10.02 -16.66 3.21
CA ALA A 220 11.47 -16.70 2.99
C ALA A 220 11.87 -15.93 1.72
N VAL A 221 11.04 -15.98 0.67
CA VAL A 221 11.24 -15.19 -0.55
C VAL A 221 11.15 -13.69 -0.24
N LEU A 222 10.13 -13.26 0.51
CA LEU A 222 9.93 -11.84 0.89
C LEU A 222 11.12 -11.24 1.66
N GLN A 223 11.86 -12.07 2.41
CA GLN A 223 12.97 -11.65 3.28
C GLN A 223 14.35 -11.95 2.68
N SER A 224 14.42 -12.53 1.47
CA SER A 224 15.68 -12.92 0.84
C SER A 224 16.30 -11.77 0.04
N PRO A 225 17.56 -11.36 0.28
CA PRO A 225 18.25 -10.35 -0.54
C PRO A 225 18.34 -10.71 -2.03
N GLU A 226 18.36 -12.00 -2.34
CA GLU A 226 18.45 -12.51 -3.70
C GLU A 226 17.06 -12.59 -4.36
N LEU A 227 16.07 -13.09 -3.62
CA LEU A 227 14.77 -13.50 -4.16
C LEU A 227 13.65 -12.49 -3.90
N ALA A 228 13.82 -11.50 -3.02
CA ALA A 228 12.76 -10.55 -2.67
C ALA A 228 12.18 -9.83 -3.87
N GLY A 229 12.97 -9.59 -4.92
CA GLY A 229 12.47 -8.98 -6.16
C GLY A 229 11.48 -9.82 -6.95
N LEU A 230 11.24 -11.08 -6.58
CA LEU A 230 10.14 -11.88 -7.12
C LEU A 230 8.78 -11.45 -6.55
N ALA A 231 8.74 -10.85 -5.36
CA ALA A 231 7.48 -10.49 -4.69
C ALA A 231 7.45 -9.06 -4.14
N VAL A 232 8.57 -8.35 -4.03
CA VAL A 232 8.66 -7.02 -3.43
C VAL A 232 9.18 -6.04 -4.48
N LEU A 233 8.49 -4.90 -4.60
CA LEU A 233 8.88 -3.86 -5.55
C LEU A 233 10.32 -3.37 -5.25
N GLY A 234 11.14 -3.27 -6.29
CA GLY A 234 12.54 -2.85 -6.16
C GLY A 234 13.48 -3.88 -5.52
N GLY A 235 12.98 -5.08 -5.18
CA GLY A 235 13.79 -6.19 -4.71
C GLY A 235 14.46 -6.01 -3.34
N ARG A 236 14.01 -5.03 -2.57
CA ARG A 236 14.45 -4.86 -1.19
C ARG A 236 13.71 -5.88 -0.30
N PRO A 237 14.42 -6.70 0.48
CA PRO A 237 13.77 -7.60 1.43
C PRO A 237 12.91 -6.84 2.43
N LEU A 238 11.74 -7.39 2.74
CA LEU A 238 10.93 -6.89 3.84
C LEU A 238 11.60 -7.25 5.18
N PRO A 239 11.53 -6.39 6.21
CA PRO A 239 12.06 -6.71 7.54
C PRO A 239 11.34 -7.86 8.25
N GLY A 240 10.19 -8.31 7.72
CA GLY A 240 9.44 -9.45 8.19
C GLY A 240 8.33 -9.83 7.20
N HIS A 241 7.49 -10.79 7.59
CA HIS A 241 6.41 -11.33 6.74
C HIS A 241 5.02 -11.15 7.38
N ARG A 242 4.93 -10.26 8.37
CA ARG A 242 3.73 -9.99 9.15
C ARG A 242 3.62 -8.51 9.42
N MET A 243 2.41 -7.95 9.29
CA MET A 243 2.15 -6.56 9.59
C MET A 243 2.48 -6.25 11.06
N PRO A 244 3.38 -5.30 11.35
CA PRO A 244 3.68 -4.89 12.72
C PRO A 244 2.44 -4.30 13.42
N GLY A 245 2.42 -4.37 14.74
CA GLY A 245 1.36 -3.79 15.57
C GLY A 245 0.11 -4.65 15.73
N VAL A 246 -0.10 -5.64 14.89
CA VAL A 246 -1.13 -6.68 15.11
C VAL A 246 -0.60 -7.64 16.17
N GLN A 247 -1.30 -7.85 17.28
CA GLN A 247 -0.90 -8.83 18.28
C GLN A 247 -1.32 -10.24 17.86
N PHE A 248 -0.53 -11.26 18.20
CA PHE A 248 -1.02 -12.64 18.15
C PHE A 248 -2.16 -12.78 19.17
N ARG A 249 -3.33 -13.23 18.73
CA ARG A 249 -4.34 -13.76 19.67
C ARG A 249 -4.26 -15.27 19.61
N MET A 250 -3.51 -15.86 20.54
CA MET A 250 -3.64 -17.28 20.83
C MET A 250 -5.09 -17.58 21.22
N ALA A 251 -5.68 -18.60 20.61
CA ALA A 251 -6.91 -19.19 21.11
C ALA A 251 -6.63 -19.73 22.53
N CYS A 252 -7.37 -19.24 23.51
CA CYS A 252 -7.29 -19.60 24.94
C CYS A 252 -5.92 -19.39 25.62
N GLY A 253 -5.75 -18.19 26.17
CA GLY A 253 -5.17 -17.97 27.50
C GLY A 253 -3.82 -18.61 27.82
N LEU A 254 -2.74 -18.07 27.25
CA LEU A 254 -1.46 -17.87 27.95
C LEU A 254 -0.87 -16.55 27.43
N SER A 255 -0.42 -15.71 28.37
CA SER A 255 0.20 -14.42 28.08
C SER A 255 1.67 -14.64 27.74
N ASP A 256 2.08 -14.27 26.53
CA ASP A 256 3.49 -14.12 26.22
C ASP A 256 3.85 -12.63 26.22
N THR A 257 4.31 -12.18 27.39
CA THR A 257 5.24 -11.05 27.47
C THR A 257 6.60 -11.58 27.03
N GLU A 258 6.97 -11.35 25.78
CA GLU A 258 8.38 -11.41 25.38
C GLU A 258 8.90 -9.97 25.31
N PRO A 259 9.97 -9.62 26.06
CA PRO A 259 10.53 -8.28 26.02
C PRO A 259 11.26 -8.06 24.68
N PRO A 260 11.37 -6.81 24.20
CA PRO A 260 12.15 -6.50 23.01
C PRO A 260 13.62 -6.90 23.23
N PRO A 261 14.34 -7.37 22.19
CA PRO A 261 15.75 -7.70 22.33
C PRO A 261 16.54 -6.47 22.76
N SER A 262 17.23 -6.62 23.88
CA SER A 262 18.14 -5.64 24.47
C SER A 262 19.27 -5.30 23.51
N SER A 263 19.57 -4.00 23.44
CA SER A 263 20.73 -3.45 22.76
C SER A 263 22.01 -4.11 23.24
N THR A 264 22.79 -4.63 22.29
CA THR A 264 24.21 -4.90 22.53
C THR A 264 25.00 -3.97 21.63
N ARG A 265 25.73 -3.04 22.25
CA ARG A 265 26.73 -2.21 21.59
C ARG A 265 27.80 -3.12 20.99
N GLY A 266 28.09 -2.93 19.70
CA GLY A 266 29.24 -3.51 19.01
C GLY A 266 29.84 -2.48 18.07
N THR A 267 30.78 -1.71 18.61
CA THR A 267 31.93 -1.00 17.99
C THR A 267 31.77 -0.29 16.64
N ASP A 268 32.05 1.01 16.69
CA ASP A 268 32.23 1.96 15.60
C ASP A 268 33.12 1.47 14.44
N VAL A 269 32.62 1.65 13.21
CA VAL A 269 33.45 1.99 12.05
C VAL A 269 32.78 3.18 11.37
N ALA A 270 33.35 4.38 11.58
CA ALA A 270 32.96 5.60 10.90
C ALA A 270 33.40 5.56 9.43
N ILE A 271 32.46 5.74 8.49
CA ILE A 271 32.78 6.09 7.10
C ILE A 271 32.76 7.62 7.01
N PRO A 272 33.83 8.30 6.54
CA PRO A 272 33.87 9.76 6.46
C PRO A 272 32.97 10.28 5.34
N LEU A 273 32.09 11.21 5.68
CA LEU A 273 31.42 12.10 4.74
C LEU A 273 32.37 13.27 4.45
N ASP A 274 33.21 13.19 3.42
CA ASP A 274 33.78 14.36 2.75
C ASP A 274 34.37 13.99 1.38
N GLY A 275 33.69 14.42 0.32
CA GLY A 275 34.19 14.42 -1.05
C GLY A 275 33.60 15.63 -1.78
N PRO A 276 34.36 16.36 -2.63
CA PRO A 276 34.02 17.73 -3.00
C PRO A 276 32.81 17.82 -3.93
N LEU A 277 31.93 18.77 -3.62
CA LEU A 277 30.88 19.25 -4.52
C LEU A 277 31.53 19.96 -5.72
N THR A 278 31.62 19.30 -6.87
CA THR A 278 31.85 19.97 -8.15
C THR A 278 30.58 20.01 -8.99
N GLU A 279 30.27 21.25 -9.38
CA GLU A 279 29.17 21.73 -10.21
C GLU A 279 28.80 20.84 -11.40
N ARG A 280 27.54 20.37 -11.44
CA ARG A 280 26.64 20.41 -12.61
C ARG A 280 25.28 19.74 -12.29
N SER A 281 24.27 20.55 -11.95
CA SER A 281 22.88 20.44 -12.43
C SER A 281 21.99 21.50 -11.75
N ARG A 282 22.16 22.78 -12.12
CA ARG A 282 21.29 23.91 -11.74
C ARG A 282 19.91 23.83 -12.41
N GLY A 283 19.18 22.73 -12.21
CA GLY A 283 17.85 22.56 -12.81
C GLY A 283 17.02 21.38 -12.30
N ALA A 284 17.52 20.57 -11.37
CA ALA A 284 16.84 19.36 -10.88
C ALA A 284 16.00 19.58 -9.61
N SER A 285 16.03 20.77 -9.02
CA SER A 285 15.41 21.09 -7.72
C SER A 285 14.16 21.96 -7.81
N HIS A 286 13.90 22.66 -8.92
CA HIS A 286 12.77 23.60 -8.98
C HIS A 286 11.42 22.88 -9.05
N VAL A 287 10.56 23.08 -8.05
CA VAL A 287 9.17 22.57 -8.03
C VAL A 287 8.18 23.67 -7.68
N ARG A 288 7.04 23.69 -8.38
CA ARG A 288 5.98 24.71 -8.27
C ARG A 288 4.60 24.08 -8.39
N ILE A 289 3.55 24.90 -8.19
CA ILE A 289 2.17 24.44 -8.24
C ILE A 289 1.84 23.69 -9.54
N GLY A 290 1.22 22.51 -9.40
CA GLY A 290 0.88 21.61 -10.50
C GLY A 290 1.94 20.54 -10.81
N ASP A 291 3.17 20.68 -10.30
CA ASP A 291 4.20 19.65 -10.45
C ASP A 291 3.88 18.42 -9.60
N HIS A 292 4.38 17.26 -10.02
CA HIS A 292 4.19 15.99 -9.30
C HIS A 292 5.42 15.08 -9.44
N GLY A 293 5.50 14.09 -8.55
CA GLY A 293 6.53 13.05 -8.58
C GLY A 293 7.61 13.20 -7.50
N PRO A 294 8.72 12.45 -7.61
CA PRO A 294 9.67 12.26 -6.50
C PRO A 294 10.31 13.55 -5.98
N THR A 295 10.52 14.56 -6.83
CA THR A 295 11.11 15.84 -6.40
C THR A 295 10.15 16.64 -5.50
N VAL A 296 8.85 16.63 -5.82
CA VAL A 296 7.80 17.24 -5.00
C VAL A 296 7.66 16.50 -3.67
N LEU A 297 7.68 15.16 -3.71
CA LEU A 297 7.64 14.33 -2.52
C LEU A 297 8.82 14.62 -1.57
N ARG A 298 10.03 14.77 -2.14
CA ARG A 298 11.21 15.18 -1.37
C ARG A 298 11.02 16.56 -0.74
N TRP A 299 10.40 17.51 -1.46
CA TRP A 299 10.15 18.85 -0.93
C TRP A 299 9.13 18.85 0.21
N GLN A 300 8.02 18.13 0.03
CA GLN A 300 7.01 17.96 1.07
C GLN A 300 7.59 17.26 2.31
N THR A 301 8.39 16.21 2.13
CA THR A 301 9.11 15.54 3.21
C THR A 301 10.05 16.51 3.92
N ALA A 302 10.77 17.34 3.16
CA ALA A 302 11.65 18.37 3.68
C ALA A 302 10.89 19.42 4.51
N LEU A 303 9.70 19.84 4.08
CA LEU A 303 8.80 20.75 4.80
C LEU A 303 8.28 20.12 6.11
N ILE A 304 7.85 18.85 6.07
CA ILE A 304 7.40 18.11 7.27
C ILE A 304 8.54 18.04 8.30
N ALA A 305 9.74 17.64 7.88
CA ALA A 305 10.91 17.56 8.75
C ALA A 305 11.30 18.91 9.37
N ARG A 306 10.95 20.01 8.69
CA ARG A 306 11.18 21.40 9.14
C ARG A 306 10.02 22.00 9.94
N GLY A 307 8.97 21.22 10.21
CA GLY A 307 7.84 21.64 11.06
C GLY A 307 6.67 22.30 10.32
N TYR A 308 6.62 22.20 8.99
CA TYR A 308 5.51 22.72 8.15
C TYR A 308 4.51 21.63 7.74
N GLY A 309 4.53 20.49 8.44
CA GLY A 309 3.59 19.39 8.23
C GLY A 309 2.12 19.75 8.44
N PRO A 310 1.75 20.57 9.46
CA PRO A 310 0.37 20.99 9.66
C PRO A 310 -0.22 21.74 8.46
N GLU A 311 0.58 22.58 7.78
CA GLU A 311 0.19 23.36 6.61
C GLU A 311 -0.02 22.49 5.36
N LEU A 312 0.64 21.32 5.30
CA LEU A 312 0.45 20.34 4.24
C LEU A 312 -0.80 19.47 4.46
N GLY A 313 -1.25 19.35 5.71
CA GLY A 313 -2.40 18.56 6.10
C GLY A 313 -2.12 17.05 6.17
N PRO A 314 -3.15 16.21 6.41
CA PRO A 314 -3.00 14.80 6.76
C PRO A 314 -2.35 13.89 5.70
N ALA A 315 -2.28 14.35 4.44
CA ALA A 315 -1.68 13.67 3.28
C ALA A 315 -0.55 14.53 2.67
N GLY A 316 0.22 15.18 3.54
CA GLY A 316 1.06 16.31 3.16
C GLY A 316 2.25 16.03 2.26
N ASP A 317 2.62 14.75 2.12
CA ASP A 317 3.69 14.20 1.28
C ASP A 317 3.14 13.23 0.23
N ASP A 318 2.12 13.67 -0.51
CA ASP A 318 1.46 12.92 -1.59
C ASP A 318 2.20 12.96 -2.94
N GLY A 319 3.32 13.67 -3.01
CA GLY A 319 4.09 13.88 -4.23
C GLY A 319 3.42 14.81 -5.24
N PHE A 320 2.35 15.53 -4.87
CA PHE A 320 1.69 16.52 -5.72
C PHE A 320 1.81 17.94 -5.15
N PHE A 321 2.30 18.88 -5.95
CA PHE A 321 2.51 20.26 -5.51
C PHE A 321 1.19 21.02 -5.64
N GLY A 322 0.27 20.76 -4.70
CA GLY A 322 -1.03 21.41 -4.62
C GLY A 322 -1.02 22.74 -3.85
N PRO A 323 -2.19 23.38 -3.68
CA PRO A 323 -2.33 24.63 -2.92
C PRO A 323 -1.75 24.55 -1.50
N ARG A 324 -1.91 23.41 -0.81
CA ARG A 324 -1.35 23.19 0.53
C ARG A 324 0.17 23.15 0.53
N THR A 325 0.79 22.50 -0.46
CA THR A 325 2.25 22.50 -0.63
C THR A 325 2.80 23.88 -0.96
N ARG A 326 2.09 24.65 -1.79
CA ARG A 326 2.42 26.06 -2.04
C ARG A 326 2.35 26.89 -0.76
N ASP A 327 1.29 26.74 0.03
CA ASP A 327 1.09 27.55 1.24
C ASP A 327 2.11 27.18 2.33
N ALA A 328 2.43 25.89 2.50
CA ALA A 328 3.53 25.43 3.35
C ALA A 328 4.91 25.94 2.86
N THR A 329 5.13 25.98 1.55
CA THR A 329 6.36 26.53 0.94
C THR A 329 6.48 28.03 1.22
N ARG A 330 5.39 28.79 1.12
CA ARG A 330 5.37 30.22 1.47
C ARG A 330 5.62 30.47 2.94
N ALA A 331 5.04 29.66 3.82
CA ALA A 331 5.29 29.73 5.25
C ALA A 331 6.78 29.49 5.56
N TYR A 332 7.38 28.48 4.93
CA TYR A 332 8.81 28.22 5.04
C TYR A 332 9.67 29.38 4.52
N GLN A 333 9.38 29.90 3.33
CA GLN A 333 10.12 31.02 2.75
C GLN A 333 10.06 32.27 3.64
N ARG A 334 8.87 32.59 4.16
CA ARG A 334 8.66 33.70 5.10
C ARG A 334 9.54 33.57 6.34
N ASP A 335 9.48 32.40 6.99
CA ASP A 335 10.21 32.13 8.23
C ASP A 335 11.73 32.07 7.99
N ARG A 336 12.18 32.00 6.73
CA ARG A 336 13.58 32.03 6.29
C ARG A 336 14.04 33.38 5.72
N GLY A 337 13.16 34.39 5.65
CA GLY A 337 13.47 35.68 5.04
C GLY A 337 13.72 35.62 3.52
N LEU A 338 13.22 34.58 2.86
CA LEU A 338 13.28 34.40 1.41
C LEU A 338 12.09 35.11 0.74
N VAL A 339 12.19 35.33 -0.57
CA VAL A 339 11.04 35.77 -1.37
C VAL A 339 9.95 34.70 -1.30
N MET A 340 8.73 35.08 -0.90
CA MET A 340 7.59 34.17 -0.73
C MET A 340 6.93 33.81 -2.08
N SER A 341 7.71 33.29 -3.03
CA SER A 341 7.21 32.88 -4.35
C SER A 341 6.15 31.78 -4.25
N GLY A 342 6.30 30.88 -3.26
CA GLY A 342 5.53 29.64 -3.16
C GLY A 342 6.02 28.53 -4.09
N GLU A 343 7.20 28.71 -4.67
CA GLU A 343 7.93 27.72 -5.48
C GLU A 343 9.22 27.32 -4.76
N ALA A 344 9.63 26.06 -4.81
CA ALA A 344 10.87 25.61 -4.20
C ALA A 344 12.01 25.63 -5.22
N ASP A 345 12.71 26.76 -5.32
CA ASP A 345 13.92 26.94 -6.11
C ASP A 345 15.21 26.62 -5.31
N ASP A 346 16.38 26.71 -5.95
CA ASP A 346 17.67 26.36 -5.32
C ASP A 346 17.91 27.12 -4.00
N ALA A 347 17.47 28.38 -3.89
CA ALA A 347 17.56 29.16 -2.67
C ALA A 347 16.64 28.63 -1.56
N THR A 348 15.45 28.15 -1.94
CA THR A 348 14.48 27.53 -1.04
C THR A 348 14.94 26.15 -0.55
N TRP A 349 15.67 25.39 -1.37
CA TRP A 349 16.26 24.09 -0.98
C TRP A 349 17.45 24.19 -0.03
N ALA A 350 18.12 25.34 0.04
CA ALA A 350 19.30 25.52 0.86
C ALA A 350 18.99 25.23 2.36
N PRO A 351 19.82 24.43 3.05
CA PRO A 351 19.63 24.12 4.45
C PRO A 351 19.71 25.40 5.31
N PRO A 352 18.93 25.48 6.42
CA PRO A 352 19.10 26.58 7.36
C PRO A 352 20.48 26.52 8.02
N PRO A 353 21.08 27.68 8.38
CA PRO A 353 22.25 27.67 9.26
C PRO A 353 21.90 26.92 10.55
N ALA A 354 22.84 26.11 11.03
CA ALA A 354 22.63 25.21 12.17
C ALA A 354 22.10 26.00 13.39
N GLY A 355 20.91 25.64 13.88
CA GLY A 355 20.38 26.17 15.14
C GLY A 355 18.91 26.61 15.18
N GLY A 356 18.18 26.63 14.06
CA GLY A 356 16.77 27.07 14.06
C GLY A 356 15.77 25.95 13.80
N ARG A 357 15.21 25.32 14.85
CA ARG A 357 13.85 24.76 14.74
C ARG A 357 12.86 25.89 15.00
N ARG A 358 11.76 25.90 14.23
CA ARG A 358 10.63 26.80 14.45
C ARG A 358 10.20 26.70 15.93
N PRO A 359 10.02 27.81 16.66
CA PRO A 359 9.48 27.76 18.01
C PRO A 359 8.08 27.15 18.05
#